data_AF-A0A2E7CY96-F1
#
_entry.id   AF-A0A2E7CY96-F1
#
_cell.length_a   1.000
_cell.length_b   1.000
_cell.length_c   1.000
_cell.angle_alpha   90.00
_cell.angle_beta   90.00
_cell.angle_gamma   90.00
#
_symmetry.space_group_name_H-M   'P 1'
#
loop_
_entity.id
_entity.type
_entity.pdbx_description
1 polymer ?
#
loop_
_entity_poly.entity_id
_entity_poly.type
_entity_poly.pdbx_seq_one_letter_code
_entity_poly.pdbx_strand_id
1 'polypeptide(L)'
;MADTTHVEILRATQLDGEDAYLNAVVDDLFDEGKKLAYADWLEEQGDKKRATFLRKYAAAFQSMNAKDFPSLRGLPAEWTRMIGAKLVDAIAEHDVSDHRDEWLGISKPALIYKAKKKGRTSRKNPFPNDQTIPVGGTKLFGVPDLPPGSAWPRQKDCDVFYMEGSGIAPEMLCSFVCQINFADFAGTQAGRLIPDKGLLSIFSCSEIDTIGMVDALAIYTPDVDNLERMEPPMTLVDKKKEGWDEANALQDAQNLSFSETLEIPYPDDESPFDEVRYGWDDDLSDKLDDVKHQSDGGEQGDSFLGYTRATTGADPLPGRDYCKLICIENTIGIVLHFCIRNKDIAAGKFKNVKLAWVDFD
;
A
#
# COMPACT_ATOMS: atom_id res chain seq x y z
N MET A 1 -4.80 -9.78 -28.04
CA MET A 1 -5.89 -9.44 -27.11
C MET A 1 -5.51 -8.10 -26.50
N ALA A 2 -6.38 -7.09 -26.56
CA ALA A 2 -6.08 -5.81 -25.94
C ALA A 2 -6.01 -6.03 -24.44
N ASP A 3 -4.88 -5.69 -23.83
CA ASP A 3 -4.67 -5.77 -22.40
C ASP A 3 -5.55 -4.69 -21.74
N THR A 4 -6.76 -5.08 -21.32
CA THR A 4 -7.70 -4.20 -20.64
C THR A 4 -7.52 -4.32 -19.13
N THR A 5 -6.28 -4.21 -18.64
CA THR A 5 -6.04 -4.05 -17.21
C THR A 5 -6.69 -2.73 -16.78
N HIS A 6 -7.77 -2.82 -16.01
CA HIS A 6 -8.48 -1.66 -15.42
C HIS A 6 -7.61 -0.94 -14.37
N VAL A 7 -6.58 -1.63 -13.87
CA VAL A 7 -5.54 -1.08 -12.99
C VAL A 7 -4.29 -0.74 -13.79
N GLU A 8 -3.74 0.43 -13.51
CA GLU A 8 -2.42 0.82 -14.00
C GLU A 8 -1.38 0.54 -12.92
N ILE A 9 -0.32 -0.20 -13.24
CA ILE A 9 0.74 -0.51 -12.29
C ILE A 9 2.08 -0.13 -12.93
N LEU A 10 2.76 0.83 -12.32
CA LEU A 10 4.12 1.19 -12.67
C LEU A 10 5.05 0.19 -11.97
N ARG A 11 5.61 -0.73 -12.77
CA ARG A 11 6.48 -1.81 -12.30
C ARG A 11 7.95 -1.41 -12.34
N ALA A 12 8.74 -1.92 -11.41
CA ALA A 12 10.18 -1.77 -11.38
C ALA A 12 10.85 -2.61 -12.49
N THR A 13 10.29 -3.78 -12.83
CA THR A 13 10.74 -4.60 -13.97
C THR A 13 10.24 -4.01 -15.29
N GLN A 14 11.09 -4.01 -16.32
CA GLN A 14 10.87 -3.44 -17.65
C GLN A 14 11.13 -4.45 -18.79
N LEU A 15 11.84 -5.55 -18.51
CA LEU A 15 12.24 -6.57 -19.48
C LEU A 15 11.73 -7.96 -19.04
N ASP A 16 11.52 -8.84 -20.01
CA ASP A 16 11.13 -10.23 -19.75
C ASP A 16 12.27 -10.98 -19.01
N GLY A 17 11.92 -11.68 -17.92
CA GLY A 17 12.89 -12.42 -17.09
C GLY A 17 13.75 -11.56 -16.15
N GLU A 18 13.49 -10.25 -16.08
CA GLU A 18 14.18 -9.32 -15.19
C GLU A 18 13.89 -9.57 -13.71
N ASP A 19 12.72 -10.14 -13.42
CA ASP A 19 12.22 -10.42 -12.08
C ASP A 19 13.23 -11.23 -11.26
N ALA A 20 13.83 -12.28 -11.81
CA ALA A 20 14.79 -13.11 -11.08
C ALA A 20 16.01 -12.33 -10.55
N TYR A 21 16.53 -11.39 -11.35
CA TYR A 21 17.70 -10.59 -10.99
C TYR A 21 17.33 -9.44 -10.04
N LEU A 22 16.21 -8.76 -10.31
CA LEU A 22 15.72 -7.72 -9.42
C LEU A 22 15.35 -8.28 -8.05
N ASN A 23 14.70 -9.46 -8.00
CA ASN A 23 14.38 -10.15 -6.76
C ASN A 23 15.63 -10.40 -5.93
N ALA A 24 16.70 -10.90 -6.54
CA ALA A 24 17.95 -11.16 -5.84
C ALA A 24 18.53 -9.88 -5.21
N VAL A 25 18.46 -8.74 -5.91
CA VAL A 25 18.91 -7.45 -5.37
C VAL A 25 18.00 -6.95 -4.25
N VAL A 26 16.68 -7.06 -4.40
CA VAL A 26 15.70 -6.62 -3.39
C VAL A 26 15.78 -7.45 -2.12
N ASP A 27 16.01 -8.77 -2.26
CA ASP A 27 16.15 -9.68 -1.12
C ASP A 27 17.43 -9.40 -0.31
N ASP A 28 18.39 -8.67 -0.88
CA ASP A 28 19.66 -8.30 -0.24
C ASP A 28 20.27 -7.04 -0.89
N LEU A 29 19.82 -5.90 -0.40
CA LEU A 29 20.24 -4.59 -0.89
C LEU A 29 21.71 -4.27 -0.55
N PHE A 30 22.43 -5.12 0.19
CA PHE A 30 23.85 -4.96 0.49
C PHE A 30 24.73 -5.62 -0.55
N ASP A 31 24.28 -6.73 -1.12
CA ASP A 31 25.12 -7.57 -1.96
C ASP A 31 25.43 -6.87 -3.29
N GLU A 32 26.66 -6.36 -3.39
CA GLU A 32 27.20 -5.77 -4.61
C GLU A 32 27.34 -6.80 -5.73
N GLY A 33 27.64 -8.06 -5.40
CA GLY A 33 27.74 -9.14 -6.36
C GLY A 33 26.42 -9.38 -7.08
N LYS A 34 25.29 -9.36 -6.36
CA LYS A 34 23.94 -9.45 -6.95
C LYS A 34 23.64 -8.25 -7.86
N LYS A 35 24.04 -7.04 -7.48
CA LYS A 35 23.89 -5.84 -8.32
C LYS A 35 24.74 -5.91 -9.59
N LEU A 36 25.97 -6.41 -9.50
CA LEU A 36 26.87 -6.58 -10.64
C LEU A 36 26.38 -7.68 -11.58
N ALA A 37 25.92 -8.81 -11.05
CA ALA A 37 25.31 -9.87 -11.85
C ALA A 37 24.06 -9.36 -12.60
N TYR A 38 23.23 -8.55 -11.94
CA TYR A 38 22.10 -7.90 -12.59
C TYR A 38 22.53 -6.89 -13.66
N ALA A 39 23.59 -6.13 -13.42
CA ALA A 39 24.16 -5.21 -14.41
C ALA A 39 24.66 -5.95 -15.66
N ASP A 40 25.33 -7.10 -15.49
CA ASP A 40 25.80 -7.93 -16.59
C ASP A 40 24.63 -8.43 -17.43
N TRP A 41 23.59 -8.96 -16.78
CA TRP A 41 22.38 -9.39 -17.45
C TRP A 41 21.68 -8.25 -18.21
N LEU A 42 21.55 -7.06 -17.60
CA LEU A 42 20.96 -5.88 -18.26
C LEU A 42 21.74 -5.50 -19.53
N GLU A 43 23.07 -5.57 -19.49
CA GLU A 43 23.90 -5.30 -20.66
C GLU A 43 23.71 -6.35 -21.76
N GLU A 44 23.58 -7.63 -21.40
CA GLU A 44 23.26 -8.73 -22.34
C GLU A 44 21.89 -8.52 -23.01
N GLN A 45 20.91 -7.98 -22.29
CA GLN A 45 19.60 -7.59 -22.86
C GLN A 45 19.64 -6.27 -23.66
N GLY A 46 20.80 -5.61 -23.73
CA GLY A 46 20.99 -4.36 -24.46
C GLY A 46 20.67 -3.09 -23.67
N ASP A 47 20.30 -3.18 -22.39
CA ASP A 47 20.05 -2.05 -21.51
C ASP A 47 21.35 -1.54 -20.86
N LYS A 48 22.23 -1.01 -21.71
CA LYS A 48 23.53 -0.47 -21.31
C LYS A 48 23.42 0.67 -20.31
N LYS A 49 22.29 1.42 -20.32
CA LYS A 49 22.09 2.57 -19.45
C LYS A 49 21.93 2.13 -18.00
N ARG A 50 21.00 1.22 -17.71
CA ARG A 50 20.78 0.69 -16.35
C ARG A 50 21.96 -0.17 -15.88
N ALA A 51 22.57 -0.95 -16.77
CA ALA A 51 23.80 -1.69 -16.47
C ALA A 51 24.96 -0.78 -16.03
N THR A 52 25.25 0.29 -16.80
CA THR A 52 26.30 1.26 -16.46
C THR A 52 26.01 1.97 -15.15
N PHE A 53 24.74 2.32 -14.91
CA PHE A 53 24.31 2.91 -13.65
C PHE A 53 24.60 1.98 -12.47
N LEU A 54 24.16 0.71 -12.51
CA LEU A 54 24.35 -0.24 -11.41
C LEU A 54 25.82 -0.48 -11.06
N ARG A 55 26.71 -0.55 -12.07
CA ARG A 55 28.16 -0.72 -11.82
C ARG A 55 28.77 0.48 -11.10
N LYS A 56 28.39 1.70 -11.51
CA LYS A 56 28.82 2.93 -10.83
C LYS A 56 28.23 3.04 -9.43
N TYR A 57 26.96 2.68 -9.29
CA TYR A 57 26.24 2.67 -8.02
C TYR A 57 26.88 1.69 -7.03
N ALA A 58 27.17 0.46 -7.46
CA ALA A 58 27.86 -0.54 -6.64
C ALA A 58 29.26 -0.06 -6.20
N ALA A 59 30.02 0.60 -7.09
CA ALA A 59 31.30 1.18 -6.72
C ALA A 59 31.19 2.33 -5.70
N ALA A 60 30.18 3.20 -5.84
CA ALA A 60 29.94 4.32 -4.93
C ALA A 60 29.37 3.87 -3.56
N PHE A 61 28.63 2.76 -3.54
CA PHE A 61 28.04 2.18 -2.33
C PHE A 61 29.07 1.91 -1.22
N GLN A 62 30.33 1.61 -1.60
CA GLN A 62 31.42 1.39 -0.65
C GLN A 62 31.91 2.67 0.03
N SER A 63 31.97 3.80 -0.70
CA SER A 63 32.49 5.06 -0.16
C SER A 63 31.43 5.82 0.63
N MET A 64 30.15 5.60 0.31
CA MET A 64 29.01 6.35 0.86
C MET A 64 29.14 7.88 0.75
N ASN A 65 29.98 8.35 -0.18
CA ASN A 65 30.11 9.75 -0.47
C ASN A 65 29.05 10.15 -1.50
N ALA A 66 28.12 11.03 -1.12
CA ALA A 66 27.04 11.52 -1.97
C ALA A 66 27.51 11.93 -3.38
N LYS A 67 28.72 12.49 -3.51
CA LYS A 67 29.28 12.96 -4.80
C LYS A 67 29.71 11.84 -5.74
N ASP A 68 29.92 10.64 -5.22
CA ASP A 68 30.36 9.49 -6.00
C ASP A 68 29.17 8.75 -6.65
N PHE A 69 27.95 8.95 -6.13
CA PHE A 69 26.76 8.30 -6.66
C PHE A 69 26.41 8.81 -8.07
N PRO A 70 26.10 7.90 -9.03
CA PRO A 70 25.72 8.29 -10.37
C PRO A 70 24.34 8.96 -10.39
N SER A 71 24.15 9.94 -11.28
CA SER A 71 22.85 10.61 -11.43
C SER A 71 21.71 9.64 -11.78
N LEU A 72 20.59 9.79 -11.08
CA LEU A 72 19.33 9.06 -11.34
C LEU A 72 18.57 9.56 -12.59
N ARG A 73 19.04 10.64 -13.24
CA ARG A 73 18.27 11.34 -14.28
C ARG A 73 17.94 10.45 -15.49
N GLY A 74 16.64 10.33 -15.75
CA GLY A 74 16.10 9.59 -16.90
C GLY A 74 16.15 8.08 -16.75
N LEU A 75 16.30 7.56 -15.54
CA LEU A 75 16.04 6.16 -15.21
C LEU A 75 14.58 6.01 -14.73
N PRO A 76 13.95 4.84 -14.90
CA PRO A 76 12.60 4.59 -14.36
C PRO A 76 12.59 4.75 -12.83
N ALA A 77 11.63 5.50 -12.30
CA ALA A 77 11.62 5.89 -10.88
C ALA A 77 11.43 4.67 -9.97
N GLU A 78 10.48 3.81 -10.31
CA GLU A 78 10.13 2.57 -9.61
C GLU A 78 11.34 1.64 -9.52
N TRP A 79 12.05 1.48 -10.64
CA TRP A 79 13.28 0.69 -10.69
C TRP A 79 14.35 1.25 -9.75
N THR A 80 14.59 2.57 -9.77
CA THR A 80 15.61 3.19 -8.89
C THR A 80 15.26 3.11 -7.40
N ARG A 81 13.98 3.17 -7.03
CA ARG A 81 13.53 2.95 -5.65
C ARG A 81 13.80 1.51 -5.23
N MET A 82 13.43 0.56 -6.10
CA MET A 82 13.45 -0.85 -5.76
C MET A 82 14.84 -1.44 -5.60
N ILE A 83 15.84 -0.97 -6.37
CA ILE A 83 17.25 -1.34 -6.15
C ILE A 83 17.90 -0.61 -4.96
N GLY A 84 17.13 0.17 -4.19
CA GLY A 84 17.58 0.95 -3.04
C GLY A 84 18.34 2.22 -3.39
N ALA A 85 18.51 2.57 -4.67
CA ALA A 85 19.39 3.67 -5.07
C ALA A 85 18.95 5.02 -4.50
N LYS A 86 17.65 5.32 -4.50
CA LYS A 86 17.13 6.56 -3.91
C LYS A 86 17.34 6.62 -2.40
N LEU A 87 17.14 5.51 -1.71
CA LEU A 87 17.29 5.43 -0.26
C LEU A 87 18.76 5.63 0.14
N VAL A 88 19.68 4.97 -0.56
CA VAL A 88 21.13 5.10 -0.29
C VAL A 88 21.67 6.48 -0.63
N ASP A 89 21.21 7.08 -1.73
CA ASP A 89 21.56 8.46 -2.11
C ASP A 89 21.12 9.43 -1.00
N ALA A 90 19.88 9.29 -0.51
CA ALA A 90 19.37 10.09 0.61
C ALA A 90 20.18 9.87 1.90
N ILE A 91 20.48 8.62 2.27
CA ILE A 91 21.33 8.29 3.43
C ILE A 91 22.69 9.01 3.36
N ALA A 92 23.32 9.01 2.18
CA ALA A 92 24.60 9.65 1.97
C ALA A 92 24.51 11.18 2.00
N GLU A 93 23.45 11.77 1.44
CA GLU A 93 23.24 13.23 1.42
C GLU A 93 22.98 13.81 2.81
N HIS A 94 22.32 13.05 3.70
CA HIS A 94 21.99 13.48 5.07
C HIS A 94 23.05 13.09 6.12
N ASP A 95 24.21 12.57 5.69
CA ASP A 95 25.35 12.21 6.55
C ASP A 95 24.97 11.21 7.66
N VAL A 96 24.20 10.18 7.29
CA VAL A 96 23.72 9.10 8.19
C VAL A 96 24.16 7.72 7.70
N SER A 97 25.31 7.67 7.04
CA SER A 97 25.84 6.45 6.41
C SER A 97 26.09 5.29 7.38
N ASP A 98 26.31 5.58 8.66
CA ASP A 98 26.48 4.56 9.71
C ASP A 98 25.20 3.74 9.95
N HIS A 99 24.03 4.25 9.53
CA HIS A 99 22.73 3.57 9.63
C HIS A 99 22.30 2.85 8.34
N ARG A 100 23.11 2.92 7.28
CA ARG A 100 22.79 2.30 5.98
C ARG A 100 22.43 0.83 6.10
N ASP A 101 23.25 0.08 6.82
CA ASP A 101 23.12 -1.38 6.92
C ASP A 101 21.86 -1.81 7.68
N GLU A 102 21.43 -0.96 8.58
CA GLU A 102 20.24 -1.17 9.38
C GLU A 102 18.98 -0.85 8.57
N TRP A 103 18.92 0.33 7.96
CA TRP A 103 17.73 0.80 7.22
C TRP A 103 17.47 0.01 5.95
N LEU A 104 18.51 -0.35 5.20
CA LEU A 104 18.35 -1.24 4.05
C LEU A 104 17.90 -2.64 4.49
N GLY A 105 18.35 -3.12 5.65
CA GLY A 105 18.08 -4.47 6.14
C GLY A 105 16.65 -4.65 6.65
N ILE A 106 16.00 -3.54 7.00
CA ILE A 106 14.58 -3.50 7.35
C ILE A 106 13.71 -2.95 6.22
N SER A 107 14.26 -2.45 5.11
CA SER A 107 13.43 -1.91 4.04
C SER A 107 12.50 -2.98 3.42
N LYS A 108 11.32 -2.56 2.95
CA LYS A 108 10.31 -3.47 2.39
C LYS A 108 9.71 -2.93 1.10
N PRO A 109 9.48 -3.78 0.09
CA PRO A 109 8.67 -3.41 -1.06
C PRO A 109 7.25 -3.04 -0.65
N ALA A 110 6.73 -1.97 -1.25
CA ALA A 110 5.36 -1.50 -1.06
C ALA A 110 4.80 -0.93 -2.36
N LEU A 111 3.51 -0.62 -2.36
CA LEU A 111 2.82 0.01 -3.47
C LEU A 111 2.13 1.28 -3.00
N ILE A 112 2.53 2.42 -3.56
CA ILE A 112 1.79 3.67 -3.39
C ILE A 112 0.68 3.67 -4.41
N TYR A 113 -0.54 4.05 -4.01
CA TYR A 113 -1.65 4.13 -4.95
C TYR A 113 -2.26 5.53 -5.03
N LYS A 114 -2.87 5.79 -6.18
CA LYS A 114 -3.56 7.05 -6.47
C LYS A 114 -4.89 6.72 -7.12
N ALA A 115 -5.95 7.36 -6.63
CA ALA A 115 -7.24 7.32 -7.28
C ALA A 115 -7.20 8.16 -8.58
N LYS A 116 -7.66 7.59 -9.69
CA LYS A 116 -7.79 8.35 -10.94
C LYS A 116 -8.89 9.40 -10.74
N LYS A 117 -8.56 10.68 -10.97
CA LYS A 117 -9.50 11.81 -10.83
C LYS A 117 -10.85 11.49 -11.48
N LYS A 118 -11.95 11.73 -10.75
CA LYS A 118 -13.31 11.51 -11.23
C LYS A 118 -13.51 12.14 -12.62
N GLY A 119 -13.88 11.32 -13.60
CA GLY A 119 -14.57 11.82 -14.79
C GLY A 119 -15.89 12.47 -14.37
N ARG A 120 -16.43 13.39 -15.18
CA ARG A 120 -17.72 14.04 -14.88
C ARG A 120 -18.83 12.97 -14.71
N THR A 121 -19.50 12.96 -13.57
CA THR A 121 -20.61 12.04 -13.29
C THR A 121 -21.87 12.41 -14.09
N SER A 122 -22.60 11.40 -14.56
CA SER A 122 -23.88 11.56 -15.27
C SER A 122 -25.04 11.36 -14.31
N ARG A 123 -26.03 12.26 -14.30
CA ARG A 123 -27.22 12.18 -13.41
C ARG A 123 -28.11 10.94 -13.60
N LYS A 124 -27.89 10.11 -14.63
CA LYS A 124 -28.79 8.99 -14.99
C LYS A 124 -28.35 7.62 -14.46
N ASN A 125 -27.12 7.49 -13.97
CA ASN A 125 -26.59 6.24 -13.42
C ASN A 125 -25.83 6.62 -12.13
N PRO A 126 -26.22 6.11 -10.95
CA PRO A 126 -25.55 6.46 -9.70
C PRO A 126 -24.13 5.89 -9.59
N PHE A 127 -23.76 4.89 -10.42
CA PHE A 127 -22.42 4.28 -10.44
C PHE A 127 -21.96 3.92 -11.87
N PRO A 128 -21.85 4.89 -12.80
CA PRO A 128 -21.56 4.60 -14.21
C PRO A 128 -20.20 3.95 -14.41
N ASN A 129 -19.25 4.24 -13.52
CA ASN A 129 -17.90 3.69 -13.60
C ASN A 129 -17.84 2.24 -13.14
N ASP A 130 -18.72 1.82 -12.24
CA ASP A 130 -18.64 0.48 -11.65
C ASP A 130 -18.90 -0.60 -12.70
N GLN A 131 -19.81 -0.33 -13.63
CA GLN A 131 -20.10 -1.20 -14.78
C GLN A 131 -18.93 -1.39 -15.75
N THR A 132 -17.94 -0.49 -15.72
CA THR A 132 -16.75 -0.58 -16.57
C THR A 132 -15.61 -1.39 -15.93
N ILE A 133 -15.70 -1.63 -14.62
CA ILE A 133 -14.72 -2.41 -13.86
C ILE A 133 -15.19 -3.86 -13.83
N PRO A 134 -14.37 -4.83 -14.28
CA PRO A 134 -14.71 -6.26 -14.21
C PRO A 134 -15.11 -6.68 -12.80
N VAL A 135 -15.98 -7.68 -12.70
CA VAL A 135 -16.30 -8.30 -11.39
C VAL A 135 -15.03 -8.88 -10.81
N GLY A 136 -14.76 -8.56 -9.54
CA GLY A 136 -13.53 -8.92 -8.84
C GLY A 136 -12.33 -8.04 -9.19
N GLY A 137 -12.49 -6.95 -9.94
CA GLY A 137 -11.41 -6.03 -10.26
C GLY A 137 -11.07 -5.09 -9.10
N THR A 138 -9.80 -4.74 -8.93
CA THR A 138 -9.36 -3.70 -7.98
C THR A 138 -10.03 -2.33 -8.22
N LYS A 139 -10.58 -1.72 -7.16
CA LYS A 139 -11.25 -0.39 -7.22
C LYS A 139 -11.40 0.24 -5.84
N LEU A 140 -11.58 1.56 -5.81
CA LEU A 140 -12.13 2.29 -4.67
C LEU A 140 -13.62 2.50 -4.87
N PHE A 141 -14.40 2.38 -3.79
CA PHE A 141 -15.83 2.65 -3.73
C PHE A 141 -16.66 1.90 -4.79
N GLY A 142 -17.92 2.30 -4.99
CA GLY A 142 -18.88 1.59 -5.83
C GLY A 142 -19.60 0.50 -5.05
N VAL A 143 -19.78 -0.66 -5.69
CA VAL A 143 -20.47 -1.81 -5.09
C VAL A 143 -19.49 -2.99 -5.00
N PRO A 144 -19.37 -3.66 -3.85
CA PRO A 144 -18.43 -4.76 -3.68
C PRO A 144 -18.80 -5.95 -4.57
N ASP A 145 -17.77 -6.68 -4.97
CA ASP A 145 -17.89 -8.01 -5.57
C ASP A 145 -17.60 -9.07 -4.49
N LEU A 146 -18.57 -9.91 -4.15
CA LEU A 146 -18.47 -10.94 -3.10
C LEU A 146 -19.05 -12.28 -3.58
N PRO A 147 -18.81 -13.40 -2.88
CA PRO A 147 -19.45 -14.68 -3.20
C PRO A 147 -20.97 -14.59 -3.19
N PRO A 148 -21.67 -15.37 -4.04
CA PRO A 148 -23.10 -15.30 -4.13
C PRO A 148 -23.84 -15.55 -2.82
N GLY A 149 -24.85 -14.72 -2.56
CA GLY A 149 -25.65 -14.77 -1.34
C GLY A 149 -24.96 -14.22 -0.09
N SER A 150 -23.81 -13.54 -0.23
CA SER A 150 -23.19 -12.79 0.87
C SER A 150 -24.15 -11.72 1.42
N ALA A 151 -24.16 -11.56 2.74
CA ALA A 151 -24.88 -10.45 3.38
C ALA A 151 -24.06 -9.16 3.26
N TRP A 152 -24.76 -8.02 3.17
CA TRP A 152 -24.09 -6.72 3.26
C TRP A 152 -23.53 -6.52 4.68
N PRO A 153 -22.24 -6.17 4.84
CA PRO A 153 -21.64 -6.00 6.16
C PRO A 153 -22.31 -4.94 7.03
N ARG A 154 -22.35 -5.20 8.33
CA ARG A 154 -22.89 -4.30 9.35
C ARG A 154 -21.85 -4.01 10.41
N GLN A 155 -22.12 -3.00 11.22
CA GLN A 155 -21.28 -2.62 12.36
C GLN A 155 -20.87 -3.80 13.25
N LYS A 156 -21.79 -4.72 13.56
CA LYS A 156 -21.48 -5.90 14.40
C LYS A 156 -20.45 -6.85 13.79
N ASP A 157 -20.18 -6.73 12.49
CA ASP A 157 -19.21 -7.54 11.78
C ASP A 157 -17.83 -6.87 11.76
N CYS A 158 -17.72 -5.59 12.13
CA CYS A 158 -16.48 -4.82 12.11
C CYS A 158 -15.54 -5.15 13.27
N ASP A 159 -14.24 -4.95 13.02
CA ASP A 159 -13.26 -4.80 14.09
C ASP A 159 -13.49 -3.44 14.75
N VAL A 160 -13.55 -3.44 16.08
CA VAL A 160 -13.69 -2.22 16.87
C VAL A 160 -12.32 -1.70 17.23
N PHE A 161 -12.02 -0.45 16.86
CA PHE A 161 -10.73 0.17 17.19
C PHE A 161 -10.64 0.53 18.68
N TYR A 162 -11.70 1.10 19.26
CA TYR A 162 -11.73 1.51 20.67
C TYR A 162 -12.15 0.38 21.63
N MET A 163 -11.35 0.13 22.68
CA MET A 163 -11.47 -1.05 23.55
C MET A 163 -12.80 -1.20 24.33
N GLU A 164 -13.63 -0.16 24.44
CA GLU A 164 -14.90 -0.18 25.20
C GLU A 164 -16.15 -0.39 24.33
N GLY A 165 -15.97 -0.82 23.08
CA GLY A 165 -17.05 -0.92 22.12
C GLY A 165 -17.28 0.40 21.39
N SER A 166 -17.94 0.32 20.23
CA SER A 166 -18.00 1.47 19.32
C SER A 166 -19.08 2.49 19.64
N GLY A 167 -20.12 2.10 20.38
CA GLY A 167 -21.34 2.91 20.53
C GLY A 167 -22.18 3.04 19.25
N ILE A 168 -21.68 2.59 18.10
CA ILE A 168 -22.38 2.56 16.82
C ILE A 168 -23.46 1.47 16.88
N ALA A 169 -24.64 1.76 16.32
CA ALA A 169 -25.73 0.80 16.29
C ALA A 169 -25.30 -0.51 15.58
N PRO A 170 -25.43 -1.71 16.20
CA PRO A 170 -24.92 -2.96 15.64
C PRO A 170 -25.47 -3.34 14.26
N GLU A 171 -26.65 -2.84 13.92
CA GLU A 171 -27.32 -3.10 12.63
C GLU A 171 -27.07 -2.02 11.58
N MET A 172 -26.29 -0.97 11.90
CA MET A 172 -25.87 0.04 10.92
C MET A 172 -25.08 -0.64 9.79
N LEU A 173 -25.39 -0.27 8.55
CA LEU A 173 -24.76 -0.84 7.36
C LEU A 173 -23.43 -0.14 7.10
N CYS A 174 -22.39 -0.91 6.78
CA CYS A 174 -21.10 -0.36 6.41
C CYS A 174 -21.13 0.24 5.00
N SER A 175 -20.36 1.30 4.75
CA SER A 175 -19.97 1.70 3.40
C SER A 175 -18.91 0.76 2.83
N PHE A 176 -18.91 0.60 1.50
CA PHE A 176 -17.84 -0.09 0.78
C PHE A 176 -16.71 0.91 0.47
N VAL A 177 -15.50 0.58 0.90
CA VAL A 177 -14.32 1.46 0.79
C VAL A 177 -13.48 1.07 -0.42
N CYS A 178 -13.06 -0.20 -0.51
CA CYS A 178 -12.29 -0.69 -1.66
C CYS A 178 -12.35 -2.20 -1.80
N GLN A 179 -11.91 -2.68 -2.96
CA GLN A 179 -11.46 -4.06 -3.11
C GLN A 179 -10.15 -4.11 -3.90
N ILE A 180 -9.28 -5.04 -3.53
CA ILE A 180 -7.95 -5.23 -4.08
C ILE A 180 -7.82 -6.70 -4.54
N ASN A 181 -7.66 -6.92 -5.84
CA ASN A 181 -7.44 -8.24 -6.40
C ASN A 181 -5.94 -8.52 -6.46
N PHE A 182 -5.49 -9.55 -5.74
CA PHE A 182 -4.05 -9.83 -5.63
C PHE A 182 -3.41 -10.24 -6.95
N ALA A 183 -4.18 -10.80 -7.89
CA ALA A 183 -3.69 -11.16 -9.21
C ALA A 183 -3.25 -9.93 -10.04
N ASP A 184 -3.78 -8.74 -9.75
CA ASP A 184 -3.39 -7.51 -10.44
C ASP A 184 -1.90 -7.20 -10.20
N PHE A 185 -1.33 -7.58 -9.06
CA PHE A 185 0.05 -7.27 -8.65
C PHE A 185 1.09 -8.32 -9.07
N ALA A 186 0.70 -9.30 -9.90
CA ALA A 186 1.63 -10.26 -10.46
C ALA A 186 2.81 -9.54 -11.15
N GLY A 187 4.02 -10.00 -10.87
CA GLY A 187 5.27 -9.44 -11.40
C GLY A 187 5.79 -8.17 -10.69
N THR A 188 5.11 -7.68 -9.66
CA THR A 188 5.66 -6.64 -8.77
C THR A 188 6.45 -7.27 -7.62
N GLN A 189 7.40 -6.53 -7.04
CA GLN A 189 8.15 -6.94 -5.85
C GLN A 189 7.26 -7.02 -4.62
N ALA A 190 6.34 -6.07 -4.44
CA ALA A 190 5.35 -6.12 -3.35
C ALA A 190 4.38 -7.31 -3.53
N GLY A 191 3.99 -7.63 -4.76
CA GLY A 191 3.13 -8.77 -5.10
C GLY A 191 3.71 -10.12 -4.69
N ARG A 192 5.05 -10.25 -4.60
CA ARG A 192 5.73 -11.47 -4.09
C ARG A 192 5.41 -11.76 -2.62
N LEU A 193 4.96 -10.74 -1.88
CA LEU A 193 4.70 -10.85 -0.44
C LEU A 193 3.30 -11.40 -0.14
N ILE A 194 2.39 -11.41 -1.10
CA ILE A 194 0.97 -11.81 -0.95
C ILE A 194 0.67 -13.07 -1.78
N PRO A 195 -0.46 -13.76 -1.53
CA PRO A 195 -0.89 -14.84 -2.41
C PRO A 195 -1.14 -14.36 -3.85
N ASP A 196 -0.85 -15.22 -4.83
CA ASP A 196 -1.04 -14.91 -6.27
C ASP A 196 -2.49 -14.61 -6.69
N LYS A 197 -3.45 -14.95 -5.82
CA LYS A 197 -4.88 -14.76 -6.07
C LYS A 197 -5.66 -14.44 -4.79
N GLY A 198 -6.87 -13.94 -5.00
CA GLY A 198 -7.82 -13.60 -3.95
C GLY A 198 -8.19 -12.13 -4.01
N LEU A 199 -9.34 -11.81 -3.40
CA LEU A 199 -9.89 -10.47 -3.33
C LEU A 199 -9.97 -10.03 -1.87
N LEU A 200 -9.29 -8.95 -1.53
CA LEU A 200 -9.43 -8.25 -0.25
C LEU A 200 -10.46 -7.14 -0.42
N SER A 201 -11.56 -7.17 0.32
CA SER A 201 -12.60 -6.14 0.33
C SER A 201 -12.65 -5.44 1.69
N ILE A 202 -12.64 -4.11 1.68
CA ILE A 202 -12.66 -3.26 2.87
C ILE A 202 -14.00 -2.53 2.97
N PHE A 203 -14.57 -2.53 4.16
CA PHE A 203 -15.79 -1.84 4.53
C PHE A 203 -15.55 -0.97 5.76
N SER A 204 -16.28 0.13 5.89
CA SER A 204 -16.22 1.00 7.07
C SER A 204 -17.60 1.35 7.56
N CYS A 205 -17.75 1.50 8.87
CA CYS A 205 -18.97 1.99 9.50
C CYS A 205 -18.63 3.24 10.31
N SER A 206 -19.23 4.38 9.96
CA SER A 206 -18.90 5.68 10.55
C SER A 206 -20.12 6.28 11.23
N GLU A 207 -19.97 6.77 12.46
CA GLU A 207 -20.95 7.60 13.17
C GLU A 207 -20.20 8.79 13.79
N ILE A 208 -19.80 9.72 12.92
CA ILE A 208 -18.98 10.86 13.32
C ILE A 208 -19.81 11.94 14.01
N ASP A 209 -20.99 12.22 13.48
CA ASP A 209 -21.79 13.36 13.93
C ASP A 209 -22.26 13.21 15.37
N THR A 210 -22.59 11.98 15.79
CA THR A 210 -23.13 11.73 17.13
C THR A 210 -22.06 11.36 18.15
N ILE A 211 -21.12 10.47 17.78
CA ILE A 211 -20.17 9.89 18.75
C ILE A 211 -18.71 9.94 18.30
N GLY A 212 -18.41 10.42 17.09
CA GLY A 212 -17.04 10.54 16.60
C GLY A 212 -16.33 9.21 16.36
N MET A 213 -17.06 8.16 15.97
CA MET A 213 -16.50 6.80 15.87
C MET A 213 -16.48 6.27 14.44
N VAL A 214 -15.43 5.53 14.11
CA VAL A 214 -15.31 4.74 12.87
C VAL A 214 -14.74 3.38 13.20
N ASP A 215 -15.40 2.36 12.70
CA ASP A 215 -14.92 0.98 12.69
C ASP A 215 -14.85 0.46 11.26
N ALA A 216 -14.15 -0.65 11.07
CA ALA A 216 -13.95 -1.18 9.73
C ALA A 216 -13.82 -2.70 9.72
N LEU A 217 -14.05 -3.29 8.55
CA LEU A 217 -14.00 -4.72 8.31
C LEU A 217 -13.15 -4.99 7.06
N ALA A 218 -12.27 -5.97 7.16
CA ALA A 218 -11.59 -6.57 6.03
C ALA A 218 -12.13 -7.99 5.77
N ILE A 219 -12.56 -8.25 4.54
CA ILE A 219 -13.01 -9.57 4.08
C ILE A 219 -12.04 -10.07 3.00
N TYR A 220 -11.48 -11.25 3.19
CA TYR A 220 -10.67 -11.90 2.16
C TYR A 220 -11.40 -13.07 1.53
N THR A 221 -11.57 -13.01 0.21
CA THR A 221 -12.18 -14.07 -0.60
C THR A 221 -11.09 -14.77 -1.42
N PRO A 222 -10.65 -15.99 -1.04
CA PRO A 222 -9.56 -16.67 -1.73
C PRO A 222 -9.92 -17.20 -3.12
N ASP A 223 -11.21 -17.49 -3.35
CA ASP A 223 -11.75 -17.94 -4.63
C ASP A 223 -12.49 -16.80 -5.32
N VAL A 224 -11.95 -16.34 -6.44
CA VAL A 224 -12.47 -15.20 -7.22
C VAL A 224 -13.25 -15.64 -8.45
N ASP A 225 -13.36 -16.96 -8.70
CA ASP A 225 -13.93 -17.49 -9.94
C ASP A 225 -15.47 -17.34 -10.00
N ASN A 226 -16.10 -17.22 -8.83
CA ASN A 226 -17.55 -17.12 -8.69
C ASN A 226 -17.94 -15.95 -7.79
N LEU A 227 -17.48 -14.75 -8.14
CA LEU A 227 -17.90 -13.50 -7.51
C LEU A 227 -19.13 -12.92 -8.23
N GLU A 228 -20.00 -12.24 -7.48
CA GLU A 228 -21.06 -11.41 -8.03
C GLU A 228 -20.97 -10.00 -7.47
N ARG A 229 -21.29 -9.01 -8.31
CA ARG A 229 -21.50 -7.65 -7.85
C ARG A 229 -22.79 -7.62 -7.05
N MET A 230 -22.70 -7.17 -5.80
CA MET A 230 -23.87 -7.15 -4.93
C MET A 230 -24.95 -6.17 -5.43
N GLU A 231 -26.18 -6.35 -4.95
CA GLU A 231 -27.21 -5.31 -5.02
C GLU A 231 -27.15 -4.46 -3.75
N PRO A 232 -26.92 -3.13 -3.84
CA PRO A 232 -26.73 -2.31 -2.65
C PRO A 232 -28.05 -2.08 -1.90
N PRO A 233 -28.05 -2.10 -0.55
CA PRO A 233 -29.21 -1.69 0.24
C PRO A 233 -29.68 -0.27 -0.12
N MET A 234 -31.00 -0.09 -0.27
CA MET A 234 -31.57 1.19 -0.69
C MET A 234 -31.23 2.37 0.24
N THR A 235 -31.00 2.10 1.53
CA THR A 235 -30.59 3.09 2.53
C THR A 235 -29.16 3.60 2.35
N LEU A 236 -28.35 2.96 1.51
CA LEU A 236 -26.99 3.45 1.18
C LEU A 236 -26.94 4.28 -0.10
N VAL A 237 -28.00 4.26 -0.91
CA VAL A 237 -28.02 4.87 -2.26
C VAL A 237 -29.06 5.98 -2.42
N ASP A 238 -30.23 5.87 -1.77
CA ASP A 238 -31.32 6.82 -1.93
C ASP A 238 -31.40 7.74 -0.71
N LYS A 239 -30.93 8.98 -0.89
CA LYS A 239 -30.94 10.05 0.13
C LYS A 239 -32.32 10.34 0.73
N LYS A 240 -33.40 9.88 0.09
CA LYS A 240 -34.78 10.06 0.58
C LYS A 240 -35.28 8.90 1.44
N LYS A 241 -34.51 7.82 1.58
CA LYS A 241 -34.89 6.68 2.42
C LYS A 241 -34.67 6.99 3.88
N GLU A 242 -35.61 6.56 4.71
CA GLU A 242 -35.45 6.58 6.16
C GLU A 242 -34.27 5.69 6.55
N GLY A 243 -33.39 6.21 7.42
CA GLY A 243 -32.13 5.55 7.77
C GLY A 243 -31.01 5.72 6.75
N TRP A 244 -31.17 6.60 5.75
CA TRP A 244 -30.02 7.05 4.95
C TRP A 244 -29.09 7.89 5.81
N ASP A 245 -27.80 7.58 5.72
CA ASP A 245 -26.74 8.28 6.40
C ASP A 245 -25.65 8.63 5.38
N GLU A 246 -25.21 9.90 5.42
CA GLU A 246 -24.22 10.41 4.47
C GLU A 246 -22.84 9.79 4.72
N ALA A 247 -22.50 9.52 5.99
CA ALA A 247 -21.19 9.00 6.34
C ALA A 247 -20.97 7.59 5.79
N ASN A 248 -22.03 6.77 5.74
CA ASN A 248 -22.00 5.42 5.22
C ASN A 248 -22.54 5.27 3.79
N ALA A 249 -22.92 6.36 3.11
CA ALA A 249 -23.45 6.31 1.75
C ALA A 249 -22.42 5.78 0.74
N LEU A 250 -22.89 5.05 -0.27
CA LEU A 250 -22.03 4.58 -1.35
C LEU A 250 -21.52 5.74 -2.22
N GLN A 251 -20.24 5.67 -2.56
CA GLN A 251 -19.57 6.63 -3.45
C GLN A 251 -19.37 6.02 -4.84
N ASP A 252 -19.16 6.89 -5.84
CA ASP A 252 -18.81 6.46 -7.20
C ASP A 252 -17.51 5.65 -7.23
N ALA A 253 -17.54 4.50 -7.92
CA ALA A 253 -16.35 3.68 -8.15
C ALA A 253 -15.23 4.46 -8.85
N GLN A 254 -13.99 4.23 -8.43
CA GLN A 254 -12.79 4.83 -9.00
C GLN A 254 -11.73 3.76 -9.31
N ASN A 255 -11.10 3.91 -10.47
CA ASN A 255 -9.93 3.10 -10.84
C ASN A 255 -8.71 3.59 -10.04
N LEU A 256 -7.84 2.64 -9.72
CA LEU A 256 -6.57 2.89 -9.05
C LEU A 256 -5.40 2.82 -10.03
N SER A 257 -4.37 3.60 -9.75
CA SER A 257 -3.03 3.39 -10.28
C SER A 257 -2.06 3.13 -9.13
N PHE A 258 -1.12 2.22 -9.30
CA PHE A 258 -0.10 1.87 -8.32
C PHE A 258 1.31 2.14 -8.86
N SER A 259 2.25 2.47 -7.97
CA SER A 259 3.67 2.60 -8.26
C SER A 259 4.46 1.85 -7.20
N GLU A 260 5.43 1.05 -7.64
CA GLU A 260 6.33 0.35 -6.72
C GLU A 260 7.26 1.32 -5.99
N THR A 261 7.39 1.09 -4.68
CA THR A 261 8.31 1.81 -3.82
C THR A 261 9.02 0.85 -2.87
N LEU A 262 10.04 1.36 -2.18
CA LEU A 262 10.77 0.68 -1.14
C LEU A 262 10.67 1.53 0.13
N GLU A 263 9.96 1.04 1.14
CA GLU A 263 9.71 1.78 2.38
C GLU A 263 10.63 1.32 3.51
N ILE A 264 10.96 2.25 4.40
CA ILE A 264 11.52 1.98 5.73
C ILE A 264 10.50 2.41 6.81
N PRO A 265 10.59 1.88 8.04
CA PRO A 265 9.72 2.30 9.14
C PRO A 265 9.77 3.80 9.39
N TYR A 266 8.71 4.34 9.98
CA TYR A 266 8.69 5.73 10.39
C TYR A 266 9.57 5.95 11.63
N PRO A 267 10.33 7.06 11.72
CA PRO A 267 11.06 7.43 12.93
C PRO A 267 10.10 7.97 13.98
N ASP A 268 9.63 7.10 14.86
CA ASP A 268 8.72 7.46 15.94
C ASP A 268 9.06 6.63 17.18
N ASP A 269 8.94 7.24 18.36
CA ASP A 269 9.34 6.64 19.63
C ASP A 269 8.40 5.52 20.07
N GLU A 270 7.16 5.51 19.57
CA GLU A 270 6.24 4.39 19.75
C GLU A 270 6.33 3.35 18.62
N SER A 271 7.18 3.58 17.61
CA SER A 271 7.39 2.60 16.56
C SER A 271 7.90 1.31 17.15
N PRO A 272 7.35 0.14 16.76
CA PRO A 272 7.89 -1.14 17.20
C PRO A 272 9.32 -1.37 16.71
N PHE A 273 9.83 -0.51 15.82
CA PHE A 273 11.21 -0.51 15.35
C PHE A 273 12.14 0.41 16.17
N ASP A 274 11.70 1.03 17.27
CA ASP A 274 12.52 1.93 18.11
C ASP A 274 13.83 1.28 18.62
N GLU A 275 13.81 -0.01 18.97
CA GLU A 275 15.01 -0.78 19.37
C GLU A 275 16.07 -0.88 18.26
N VAL A 276 15.71 -0.55 17.03
CA VAL A 276 16.64 -0.44 15.90
C VAL A 276 17.56 0.79 16.06
N ARG A 277 17.39 1.61 17.11
CA ARG A 277 18.24 2.71 17.61
C ARG A 277 17.92 4.07 17.02
N TYR A 278 16.78 4.62 17.42
CA TYR A 278 16.55 6.07 17.45
C TYR A 278 16.95 6.62 18.82
N GLY A 279 18.21 6.47 19.20
CA GLY A 279 18.63 6.77 20.58
C GLY A 279 18.44 8.24 20.97
N TRP A 280 17.23 8.67 21.34
CA TRP A 280 16.81 10.00 21.80
C TRP A 280 17.56 11.17 21.13
N ASP A 281 17.88 11.01 19.85
CA ASP A 281 18.61 12.00 19.07
C ASP A 281 17.63 12.60 18.09
N ASP A 282 16.98 13.69 18.51
CA ASP A 282 16.03 14.44 17.70
C ASP A 282 16.65 14.77 16.33
N ASP A 283 17.96 15.04 16.27
CA ASP A 283 18.67 15.32 15.01
C ASP A 283 18.69 14.10 14.08
N LEU A 284 18.78 12.88 14.61
CA LEU A 284 18.74 11.66 13.79
C LEU A 284 17.33 11.36 13.30
N SER A 285 16.31 11.60 14.14
CA SER A 285 14.90 11.45 13.78
C SER A 285 14.53 12.37 12.62
N ASP A 286 14.89 13.65 12.70
CA ASP A 286 14.66 14.65 11.65
C ASP A 286 15.35 14.24 10.34
N LYS A 287 16.61 13.79 10.41
CA LYS A 287 17.34 13.31 9.24
C LYS A 287 16.71 12.06 8.62
N LEU A 288 16.15 11.16 9.42
CA LEU A 288 15.48 9.98 8.91
C LEU A 288 14.15 10.35 8.22
N ASP A 289 13.38 11.29 8.76
CA ASP A 289 12.19 11.81 8.08
C ASP A 289 12.57 12.46 6.74
N ASP A 290 13.66 13.24 6.71
CA ASP A 290 14.21 13.82 5.48
C ASP A 290 14.67 12.75 4.47
N VAL A 291 15.38 11.71 4.94
CA VAL A 291 15.81 10.57 4.11
C VAL A 291 14.61 9.87 3.49
N LYS A 292 13.57 9.60 4.29
CA LYS A 292 12.34 8.95 3.84
C LYS A 292 11.59 9.83 2.84
N HIS A 293 11.41 11.11 3.16
CA HIS A 293 10.75 12.07 2.28
C HIS A 293 11.45 12.13 0.92
N GLN A 294 12.78 12.17 0.92
CA GLN A 294 13.58 12.19 -0.28
C GLN A 294 13.53 10.85 -1.05
N SER A 295 13.65 9.71 -0.36
CA SER A 295 13.68 8.39 -1.00
C SER A 295 12.36 8.05 -1.70
N ASP A 296 11.24 8.39 -1.06
CA ASP A 296 9.90 8.16 -1.59
C ASP A 296 9.56 9.19 -2.67
N GLY A 297 10.29 10.31 -2.73
CA GLY A 297 10.10 11.40 -3.68
C GLY A 297 8.98 12.36 -3.29
N GLY A 298 8.75 12.51 -1.98
CA GLY A 298 7.67 13.32 -1.40
C GLY A 298 6.27 12.79 -1.69
N GLU A 299 6.15 11.59 -2.27
CA GLU A 299 4.88 10.94 -2.53
C GLU A 299 4.37 10.32 -1.23
N GLN A 300 3.86 11.16 -0.34
CA GLN A 300 3.08 10.71 0.80
C GLN A 300 1.67 10.38 0.30
N GLY A 301 1.28 9.11 0.43
CA GLY A 301 -0.04 8.67 0.01
C GLY A 301 -0.45 7.35 0.63
N ASP A 302 -1.75 7.17 0.61
CA ASP A 302 -2.44 5.90 0.52
C ASP A 302 -1.61 4.79 -0.15
N SER A 303 -1.44 3.68 0.56
CA SER A 303 -0.45 2.64 0.22
C SER A 303 -0.87 1.25 0.65
N PHE A 304 -0.34 0.26 -0.05
CA PHE A 304 -0.59 -1.16 0.13
C PHE A 304 0.73 -1.89 0.38
N LEU A 305 0.78 -2.71 1.43
CA LEU A 305 1.99 -3.37 1.95
C LEU A 305 3.07 -2.39 2.45
N GLY A 306 4.16 -2.90 3.01
CA GLY A 306 5.25 -2.06 3.56
C GLY A 306 5.05 -1.67 5.03
N TYR A 307 5.40 -0.43 5.35
CA TYR A 307 5.35 0.13 6.69
C TYR A 307 4.23 1.13 6.83
N THR A 308 3.60 1.18 7.99
CA THR A 308 2.65 2.23 8.31
C THR A 308 3.33 3.59 8.26
N ARG A 309 2.54 4.59 7.89
CA ARG A 309 2.91 5.97 8.12
C ARG A 309 2.57 6.28 9.58
N ALA A 310 3.42 7.04 10.27
CA ALA A 310 3.00 7.60 11.54
C ALA A 310 1.80 8.52 11.32
N THR A 311 0.87 8.41 12.25
CA THR A 311 -0.30 9.27 12.36
C THR A 311 0.01 10.37 13.34
N THR A 312 -0.93 11.28 13.59
CA THR A 312 -0.79 12.23 14.70
C THR A 312 -0.68 11.57 16.07
N GLY A 313 -1.03 10.28 16.18
CA GLY A 313 -0.96 9.47 17.39
C GLY A 313 0.06 8.33 17.33
N ALA A 314 1.19 8.52 16.64
CA ALA A 314 2.33 7.59 16.56
C ALA A 314 2.22 6.51 15.46
N ASP A 315 3.20 5.59 15.39
CA ASP A 315 3.24 4.47 14.43
C ASP A 315 2.17 3.41 14.76
N PRO A 316 1.19 3.16 13.86
CA PRO A 316 0.09 2.26 14.15
C PRO A 316 0.43 0.76 14.02
N LEU A 317 1.69 0.36 13.78
CA LEU A 317 2.06 -1.05 13.75
C LEU A 317 2.04 -1.68 15.14
N PRO A 318 1.28 -2.78 15.36
CA PRO A 318 1.22 -3.42 16.68
C PRO A 318 2.53 -4.11 17.13
N GLY A 319 3.52 -4.26 16.24
CA GLY A 319 4.76 -4.99 16.51
C GLY A 319 5.60 -5.26 15.26
N ARG A 320 6.87 -5.64 15.46
CA ARG A 320 7.84 -5.89 14.37
C ARG A 320 7.46 -7.07 13.47
N ASP A 321 6.66 -8.01 13.97
CA ASP A 321 6.17 -9.14 13.18
C ASP A 321 4.97 -8.79 12.29
N TYR A 322 4.50 -7.53 12.33
CA TYR A 322 3.45 -7.00 11.47
C TYR A 322 4.00 -6.29 10.23
N CYS A 323 3.11 -6.04 9.28
CA CYS A 323 3.28 -5.04 8.24
C CYS A 323 1.93 -4.34 8.01
N LYS A 324 2.00 -3.17 7.38
CA LYS A 324 0.84 -2.51 6.79
C LYS A 324 0.25 -3.49 5.76
N LEU A 325 -1.05 -3.73 5.81
CA LEU A 325 -1.76 -4.36 4.69
C LEU A 325 -2.21 -3.27 3.73
N ILE A 326 -3.00 -2.31 4.23
CA ILE A 326 -3.47 -1.17 3.46
C ILE A 326 -3.70 0.04 4.38
N CYS A 327 -3.35 1.22 3.91
CA CYS A 327 -3.69 2.52 4.49
C CYS A 327 -4.58 3.24 3.49
N ILE A 328 -5.82 3.55 3.88
CA ILE A 328 -6.87 3.99 2.95
C ILE A 328 -7.88 4.95 3.56
N GLU A 329 -8.23 6.01 2.84
CA GLU A 329 -9.34 6.89 3.17
C GLU A 329 -10.72 6.25 2.93
N ASN A 330 -11.63 6.41 3.90
CA ASN A 330 -13.02 5.98 3.77
C ASN A 330 -13.89 7.03 3.05
N THR A 331 -15.21 6.82 3.05
CA THR A 331 -16.19 7.67 2.35
C THR A 331 -16.29 9.11 2.86
N ILE A 332 -15.78 9.40 4.05
CA ILE A 332 -15.78 10.73 4.68
C ILE A 332 -14.36 11.29 4.88
N GLY A 333 -13.34 10.66 4.30
CA GLY A 333 -11.95 11.14 4.35
C GLY A 333 -11.18 10.75 5.61
N ILE A 334 -11.67 9.78 6.39
CA ILE A 334 -10.94 9.24 7.55
C ILE A 334 -10.04 8.11 7.09
N VAL A 335 -8.77 8.11 7.51
CA VAL A 335 -7.78 7.12 7.09
C VAL A 335 -7.84 5.89 7.98
N LEU A 336 -7.94 4.72 7.37
CA LEU A 336 -8.00 3.42 8.01
C LEU A 336 -6.68 2.69 7.83
N HIS A 337 -6.05 2.29 8.93
CA HIS A 337 -4.79 1.57 8.92
C HIS A 337 -5.04 0.09 9.23
N PHE A 338 -5.02 -0.75 8.20
CA PHE A 338 -5.11 -2.19 8.38
C PHE A 338 -3.72 -2.82 8.42
N CYS A 339 -3.49 -3.68 9.41
CA CYS A 339 -2.24 -4.43 9.57
C CYS A 339 -2.50 -5.93 9.63
N ILE A 340 -1.45 -6.70 9.32
CA ILE A 340 -1.47 -8.16 9.41
C ILE A 340 -0.06 -8.65 9.75
N ARG A 341 0.05 -9.82 10.39
CA ARG A 341 1.37 -10.42 10.66
C ARG A 341 1.99 -10.96 9.36
N ASN A 342 3.30 -10.79 9.19
CA ASN A 342 4.03 -11.27 8.02
C ASN A 342 3.82 -12.78 7.81
N LYS A 343 3.82 -13.58 8.89
CA LYS A 343 3.55 -15.03 8.84
C LYS A 343 2.14 -15.38 8.37
N ASP A 344 1.16 -14.52 8.62
CA ASP A 344 -0.24 -14.76 8.27
C ASP A 344 -0.50 -14.41 6.81
N ILE A 345 0.17 -13.38 6.25
CA ILE A 345 0.16 -13.13 4.81
C ILE A 345 0.72 -14.35 4.06
N ALA A 346 1.93 -14.79 4.45
CA ALA A 346 2.59 -15.93 3.82
C ALA A 346 1.75 -17.22 3.89
N ALA A 347 0.94 -17.37 4.95
CA ALA A 347 0.04 -18.50 5.14
C ALA A 347 -1.36 -18.31 4.53
N GLY A 348 -1.66 -17.16 3.89
CA GLY A 348 -2.97 -16.84 3.35
C GLY A 348 -4.07 -16.68 4.42
N LYS A 349 -3.72 -16.33 5.67
CA LYS A 349 -4.61 -16.25 6.83
C LYS A 349 -5.15 -14.83 7.05
N PHE A 350 -5.80 -14.27 6.03
CA PHE A 350 -6.32 -12.89 6.07
C PHE A 350 -7.50 -12.66 7.02
N LYS A 351 -8.06 -13.71 7.63
CA LYS A 351 -8.99 -13.55 8.77
C LYS A 351 -8.34 -12.92 10.02
N ASN A 352 -7.01 -12.82 10.03
CA ASN A 352 -6.22 -12.22 11.13
C ASN A 352 -5.82 -10.76 10.82
N VAL A 353 -6.33 -10.17 9.73
CA VAL A 353 -6.20 -8.73 9.49
C VAL A 353 -6.84 -7.98 10.65
N LYS A 354 -6.26 -6.85 11.02
CA LYS A 354 -6.75 -5.98 12.08
C LYS A 354 -6.83 -4.55 11.61
N LEU A 355 -7.90 -3.86 11.98
CA LEU A 355 -7.89 -2.40 12.06
C LEU A 355 -6.95 -2.00 13.21
N ALA A 356 -5.80 -1.43 12.86
CA ALA A 356 -4.76 -1.08 13.82
C ALA A 356 -4.88 0.38 14.29
N TRP A 357 -5.37 1.27 13.42
CA TRP A 357 -5.57 2.69 13.74
C TRP A 357 -6.61 3.34 12.82
N VAL A 358 -7.20 4.43 13.30
CA VAL A 358 -8.11 5.32 12.58
C VAL A 358 -7.61 6.75 12.74
N ASP A 359 -7.19 7.38 11.64
CA ASP A 359 -6.70 8.75 11.61
C ASP A 359 -7.79 9.72 11.15
N PHE A 360 -8.05 10.75 11.95
CA PHE A 360 -9.15 11.71 11.75
C PHE A 360 -8.67 13.05 11.17
N ASP A 361 -7.37 13.22 10.94
CA ASP A 361 -6.73 14.52 10.62
C ASP A 361 -6.58 14.84 9.13
#